data_AF-A0A9E5GC03-F1
#
_entry.id   AF-A0A9E5GC03-F1
#
_cell.length_a   1.000
_cell.length_b   1.000
_cell.length_c   1.000
_cell.angle_alpha   90.00
_cell.angle_beta   90.00
_cell.angle_gamma   90.00
#
_symmetry.space_group_name_H-M   'P 1'
#
loop_
_entity.id
_entity.type
_entity.pdbx_description
1 polymer ?
#
loop_
_entity_poly.entity_id
_entity_poly.type
_entity_poly.pdbx_seq_one_letter_code
_entity_poly.pdbx_strand_id
1 'polypeptide(L)'
;MANDVALEINANGMRKRMVGSRYPYPLTEFWNIAKEYPLKVVTNSDAHAPFEIRSGRDECFSLAKEHNLQFVSYQVDDQKGLTLLAP
;
A
#
# COMPACT_ATOMS: atom_id res chain seq x y z
N MET A 1 -0.48 -21.44 4.73
CA MET A 1 -1.10 -20.33 5.48
C MET A 1 -0.51 -19.03 4.94
N ALA A 2 -1.30 -17.98 4.77
CA ALA A 2 -0.75 -16.65 4.46
C ALA A 2 0.02 -16.15 5.68
N ASN A 3 1.21 -15.56 5.48
CA ASN A 3 2.16 -15.23 6.55
C ASN A 3 1.74 -14.03 7.44
N ASP A 4 0.47 -13.63 7.40
CA ASP A 4 -0.05 -12.41 8.04
C ASP A 4 0.78 -11.14 7.75
N VAL A 5 1.34 -11.06 6.54
CA VAL A 5 2.11 -9.91 6.07
C VAL A 5 1.21 -9.04 5.21
N ALA A 6 1.11 -7.76 5.55
CA ALA A 6 0.37 -6.79 4.75
C ALA A 6 1.15 -6.42 3.47
N LEU A 7 0.42 -6.20 2.38
CA LEU A 7 0.98 -5.70 1.13
C LEU A 7 0.99 -4.16 1.13
N GLU A 8 2.05 -3.59 0.57
CA GLU A 8 2.21 -2.14 0.46
C GLU A 8 1.58 -1.60 -0.83
N ILE A 9 0.72 -0.58 -0.69
CA ILE A 9 0.33 0.32 -1.77
C ILE A 9 1.30 1.52 -1.72
N ASN A 10 2.32 1.47 -2.55
CA ASN A 10 3.38 2.47 -2.63
C ASN A 10 2.92 3.66 -3.50
N ALA A 11 2.77 4.83 -2.90
CA ALA A 11 2.27 6.02 -3.60
C ALA A 11 3.35 6.72 -4.46
N ASN A 12 4.63 6.47 -4.20
CA ASN A 12 5.72 7.01 -5.01
C ASN A 12 5.67 6.44 -6.43
N GLY A 13 5.37 5.15 -6.57
CA GLY A 13 5.16 4.51 -7.87
C GLY A 13 4.12 5.22 -8.75
N MET A 14 3.05 5.76 -8.16
CA MET A 14 1.95 6.47 -8.84
C MET A 14 2.33 7.85 -9.36
N ARG A 15 3.50 8.37 -8.97
CA ARG A 15 3.98 9.72 -9.31
C ARG A 15 5.27 9.71 -10.13
N LYS A 16 5.94 8.56 -10.23
CA LYS A 16 7.18 8.42 -11.00
C LYS A 16 6.92 8.45 -12.49
N ARG A 17 7.99 8.65 -13.25
CA ARG A 17 7.97 8.62 -14.72
C ARG A 17 7.28 7.34 -15.19
N MET A 18 6.32 7.50 -16.10
CA MET A 18 5.60 6.39 -16.69
C MET A 18 6.55 5.45 -17.45
N VAL A 19 6.27 4.16 -17.36
CA VAL A 19 6.92 3.10 -18.14
C VAL A 19 5.94 2.70 -19.23
N GLY A 20 6.21 3.13 -20.46
CA GLY A 20 5.23 3.08 -21.54
C GLY A 20 4.03 3.99 -21.23
N SER A 21 2.84 3.43 -21.18
CA SER A 21 1.58 4.15 -20.96
C SER A 21 1.03 4.06 -19.53
N ARG A 22 1.80 3.56 -18.57
CA ARG A 22 1.36 3.39 -17.17
C ARG A 22 2.42 3.84 -16.17
N TYR A 23 2.01 4.06 -14.93
CA TYR A 23 2.92 4.22 -13.81
C TYR A 23 3.67 2.92 -13.49
N PRO A 24 4.89 2.98 -12.92
CA PRO A 24 5.63 1.81 -12.45
C PRO A 24 4.82 0.92 -11.51
N TYR A 25 4.17 1.54 -10.52
CA TYR A 25 3.23 0.94 -9.59
C TYR A 25 2.06 1.89 -9.34
N PRO A 26 0.91 1.37 -8.91
CA PRO A 26 0.55 -0.04 -8.82
C PRO A 26 0.35 -0.67 -10.20
N LEU A 27 0.54 -1.99 -10.30
CA LEU A 27 0.12 -2.76 -11.48
C LEU A 27 -1.33 -3.17 -11.30
N THR A 28 -2.23 -2.70 -12.17
CA THR A 28 -3.67 -3.01 -12.07
C THR A 28 -3.93 -4.52 -12.10
N GLU A 29 -3.22 -5.25 -12.95
CA GLU A 29 -3.34 -6.70 -13.08
C GLU A 29 -2.94 -7.44 -11.79
N PHE A 30 -1.96 -6.92 -11.07
CA PHE A 30 -1.57 -7.47 -9.77
C PHE A 30 -2.72 -7.34 -8.76
N TRP A 31 -3.32 -6.16 -8.64
CA TRP A 31 -4.41 -5.93 -7.67
C TRP A 31 -5.72 -6.64 -8.07
N ASN A 32 -5.94 -6.87 -9.36
CA ASN A 32 -7.03 -7.71 -9.85
C ASN A 32 -6.93 -9.17 -9.40
N ILE A 33 -5.71 -9.71 -9.28
CA ILE A 33 -5.49 -11.04 -8.73
C ILE A 33 -5.51 -10.99 -7.20
N ALA A 34 -4.86 -9.99 -6.62
CA ALA A 34 -4.70 -9.85 -5.18
C ALA A 34 -6.06 -9.81 -4.47
N LYS A 35 -7.03 -9.03 -4.98
CA LYS A 35 -8.35 -8.87 -4.36
C LYS A 35 -9.13 -10.19 -4.11
N GLU A 36 -8.77 -11.27 -4.80
CA GLU A 36 -9.39 -12.60 -4.62
C GLU A 36 -8.89 -13.34 -3.36
N TYR A 37 -7.93 -12.76 -2.64
CA TYR A 37 -7.35 -13.31 -1.41
C TYR A 37 -7.70 -12.43 -0.20
N PRO A 38 -7.77 -13.02 1.01
CA PRO A 38 -8.03 -12.28 2.25
C PRO A 38 -6.79 -11.50 2.70
N LEU A 39 -6.41 -10.51 1.91
CA LEU A 39 -5.20 -9.73 2.12
C LEU A 39 -5.46 -8.45 2.89
N LYS A 40 -4.42 -8.04 3.60
CA LYS A 40 -4.33 -6.80 4.35
C LYS A 40 -3.40 -5.85 3.60
N VAL A 41 -3.70 -4.57 3.61
CA VAL A 41 -2.86 -3.54 2.99
C VAL A 41 -2.40 -2.48 3.97
N VAL A 42 -1.25 -1.91 3.67
CA VAL A 42 -0.76 -0.63 4.21
C VAL A 42 -0.45 0.30 3.04
N THR A 43 -0.45 1.60 3.28
CA THR A 43 -0.01 2.59 2.28
C THR A 43 1.07 3.48 2.87
N ASN A 44 1.99 3.91 2.01
CA ASN A 44 2.96 4.94 2.35
C ASN A 44 3.19 5.86 1.15
N SER A 45 3.83 7.01 1.41
CA SER A 45 4.21 7.95 0.37
C SER A 45 5.55 7.61 -0.29
N ASP A 46 6.35 6.73 0.33
CA ASP A 46 7.75 6.45 0.00
C ASP A 46 8.52 7.75 -0.31
N ALA A 47 8.43 8.67 0.64
CA ALA A 47 8.91 10.03 0.53
C ALA A 47 10.43 10.09 0.56
N HIS A 48 11.01 10.81 -0.41
CA HIS A 48 12.44 11.12 -0.46
C HIS A 48 12.73 12.57 -0.02
N ALA A 49 11.68 13.37 0.23
CA ALA A 49 11.76 14.69 0.83
C ALA A 49 10.58 14.95 1.80
N PRO A 50 10.72 15.81 2.83
CA PRO A 50 9.69 16.00 3.86
C PRO A 50 8.32 16.43 3.32
N PHE A 51 8.27 17.24 2.27
CA PHE A 51 7.02 17.70 1.67
C PHE A 51 6.25 16.58 0.94
N GLU A 52 6.88 15.43 0.69
CA GLU A 52 6.26 14.29 0.02
C GLU A 52 5.51 13.35 0.97
N ILE A 53 5.54 13.60 2.29
CA ILE A 53 5.04 12.65 3.31
C ILE A 53 3.55 12.28 3.17
N ARG A 54 2.75 13.10 2.44
CA ARG A 54 1.33 12.83 2.15
C ARG A 54 1.04 12.67 0.65
N SER A 55 2.07 12.68 -0.19
CA SER A 55 1.88 12.60 -1.64
C SER A 55 1.33 11.25 -2.08
N GLY A 56 0.30 11.27 -2.92
CA GLY A 56 -0.32 10.06 -3.47
C GLY A 56 -1.24 9.31 -2.49
N ARG A 57 -1.55 9.93 -1.33
CA ARG A 57 -2.40 9.33 -0.30
C ARG A 57 -3.78 8.97 -0.85
N ASP A 58 -4.45 9.92 -1.49
CA ASP A 58 -5.85 9.76 -1.88
C ASP A 58 -6.01 8.75 -3.03
N GLU A 59 -5.00 8.65 -3.90
CA GLU A 59 -4.86 7.63 -4.94
C GLU A 59 -4.74 6.23 -4.33
N CYS A 60 -3.94 6.08 -3.27
CA CYS A 60 -3.82 4.80 -2.56
C CYS A 60 -5.14 4.37 -1.89
N PHE A 61 -5.84 5.30 -1.23
CA PHE A 61 -7.16 5.01 -0.65
C PHE A 61 -8.20 4.69 -1.72
N SER A 62 -8.12 5.34 -2.89
CA SER A 62 -9.02 5.06 -4.01
C SER A 62 -8.81 3.67 -4.57
N LEU A 63 -7.54 3.25 -4.77
CA LEU A 63 -7.21 1.88 -5.19
C LEU A 63 -7.74 0.84 -4.19
N ALA A 64 -7.48 1.06 -2.89
CA ALA A 64 -7.94 0.14 -1.86
C ALA A 64 -9.47 0.01 -1.86
N LYS A 65 -10.18 1.13 -2.05
CA LYS A 65 -11.64 1.14 -2.15
C LYS A 65 -12.15 0.42 -3.40
N GLU A 66 -11.53 0.65 -4.56
CA GLU A 66 -11.90 0.00 -5.83
C GLU A 66 -11.78 -1.53 -5.76
N HIS A 67 -10.76 -2.02 -5.06
CA HIS A 67 -10.48 -3.44 -4.93
C HIS A 67 -11.01 -4.08 -3.63
N ASN A 68 -11.81 -3.37 -2.82
CA ASN A 68 -12.33 -3.83 -1.53
C ASN A 68 -11.25 -4.34 -0.56
N LEU A 69 -10.11 -3.66 -0.51
CA LEU A 69 -8.96 -4.06 0.32
C LEU A 69 -9.10 -3.56 1.75
N GLN A 70 -8.71 -4.39 2.72
CA GLN A 70 -8.74 -4.05 4.13
C GLN A 70 -7.42 -3.44 4.58
N PHE A 71 -7.46 -2.22 5.12
CA PHE A 71 -6.28 -1.63 5.75
C PHE A 71 -5.99 -2.28 7.10
N VAL A 72 -4.71 -2.37 7.43
CA VAL A 72 -4.26 -2.61 8.81
C VAL A 72 -3.56 -1.40 9.37
N SER A 73 -3.63 -1.27 10.69
CA SER A 73 -2.75 -0.37 11.42
C SER A 73 -1.58 -1.17 11.99
N TYR A 74 -0.51 -0.49 12.35
CA TYR A 74 0.64 -1.10 12.97
C TYR A 74 1.12 -0.25 14.13
N GLN A 75 1.69 -0.91 15.12
CA GLN A 75 2.36 -0.29 16.24
C GLN A 75 3.79 -0.80 16.28
N VAL A 76 4.71 0.12 16.55
CA VAL A 76 6.10 -0.22 16.86
C VAL A 76 6.24 -0.17 18.37
N ASP A 77 6.63 -1.30 18.96
CA ASP A 77 6.92 -1.43 20.38
C ASP A 77 8.43 -1.63 20.57
N ASP A 78 9.03 -0.92 21.52
CA ASP A 78 10.48 -0.91 21.74
C ASP A 78 11.04 -2.29 22.14
N GLN A 79 10.20 -3.20 22.67
CA GLN A 79 10.60 -4.53 23.11
C GLN A 79 10.20 -5.63 22.13
N LYS A 80 9.06 -5.48 21.45
CA LYS A 80 8.45 -6.51 20.59
C LYS A 80 8.59 -6.23 19.09
N GLY A 81 9.06 -5.05 18.70
CA GLY A 81 9.18 -4.65 17.31
C GLY A 81 7.82 -4.32 16.67
N LEU A 82 7.69 -4.57 15.36
CA LEU A 82 6.49 -4.27 14.59
C LEU A 82 5.35 -5.25 14.92
N THR A 83 4.24 -4.73 15.42
CA THR A 83 3.00 -5.50 15.64
C THR A 83 1.91 -4.97 14.73
N LEU A 84 1.28 -5.86 13.95
CA LEU A 84 0.07 -5.53 13.20
C LEU A 84 -1.11 -5.45 14.17
N LEU A 85 -1.82 -4.33 14.10
CA LEU A 85 -3.07 -4.15 14.81
C LEU A 85 -4.20 -4.56 13.85
N ALA A 86 -5.14 -5.36 14.37
CA ALA A 86 -6.37 -5.66 13.65
C ALA A 86 -7.12 -4.35 13.32
N PRO A 87 -7.87 -4.30 12.20
CA PRO A 87 -8.64 -3.12 11.81
C PRO A 87 -9.64 -2.66 12.87
#